data_AF-A0A6T9ZS73-F1
#
_entry.id   AF-A0A6T9ZS73-F1
#
_cell.length_a   1.000
_cell.length_b   1.000
_cell.length_c   1.000
_cell.angle_alpha   90.00
_cell.angle_beta   90.00
_cell.angle_gamma   90.00
#
_symmetry.space_group_name_H-M   'P 1'
#
loop_
_entity.id
_entity.type
_entity.pdbx_description
1 polymer ?
#
loop_
_entity_poly.entity_id
_entity_poly.type
_entity_poly.pdbx_seq_one_letter_code
_entity_poly.pdbx_strand_id
1 'polypeptide(L)'
;MMRNTLILLLTLVALCLTFYGAAGDTTREQVLESRNRRKEQIKNLVKDAKRKLADHDSGEKILTDEEKDQLQRNVDLFQRKVESMEEELEEWEIERLVARGVEQDKRRRERSRDSRRIDTEL
;
A
#
# COMPACT_ATOMS: atom_id res chain seq x y z
N MET A 1 -0.71 -12.40 24.20
CA MET A 1 -1.44 -12.06 22.95
C MET A 1 -0.77 -10.88 22.24
N MET A 2 0.39 -11.10 21.59
CA MET A 2 1.16 -10.01 20.94
C MET A 2 1.63 -10.37 19.51
N ARG A 3 0.94 -11.29 18.82
CA ARG A 3 1.38 -11.80 17.51
C ARG A 3 0.63 -11.21 16.30
N ASN A 4 -0.55 -10.60 16.49
CA ASN A 4 -1.35 -10.08 15.36
C ASN A 4 -0.97 -8.67 14.88
N THR A 5 -0.39 -7.83 15.73
CA THR A 5 0.06 -6.47 15.34
C THR A 5 1.29 -6.49 14.42
N LEU A 6 2.17 -7.49 14.61
CA LEU A 6 3.35 -7.68 13.76
C LEU A 6 3.00 -8.11 12.33
N ILE A 7 1.96 -8.92 12.14
CA ILE A 7 1.52 -9.38 10.81
C ILE A 7 0.89 -8.23 10.00
N LEU A 8 0.13 -7.35 10.66
CA LEU A 8 -0.43 -6.15 10.03
C LEU A 8 0.65 -5.14 9.63
N LEU A 9 1.66 -4.93 10.47
CA LEU A 9 2.80 -4.06 10.13
C LEU A 9 3.66 -4.66 9.01
N LEU A 10 3.91 -5.97 9.03
CA LEU A 10 4.66 -6.65 7.96
C LEU A 10 3.94 -6.62 6.61
N THR A 11 2.61 -6.76 6.60
CA THR A 11 1.84 -6.64 5.35
C THR A 11 1.77 -5.20 4.84
N LEU A 12 1.65 -4.20 5.72
CA LEU A 12 1.73 -2.78 5.35
C LEU A 12 3.12 -2.39 4.82
N VAL A 13 4.20 -2.90 5.42
CA VAL A 13 5.58 -2.67 4.99
C VAL A 13 5.88 -3.43 3.68
N ALA A 14 5.37 -4.65 3.50
CA ALA A 14 5.48 -5.40 2.24
C ALA A 14 4.68 -4.76 1.09
N LEU A 15 3.52 -4.14 1.38
CA LEU A 15 2.77 -3.30 0.43
C LEU A 15 3.53 -2.02 0.05
N CYS A 16 4.34 -1.47 0.96
CA CYS A 16 5.24 -0.35 0.64
C CYS A 16 6.49 -0.80 -0.14
N LEU A 17 6.99 -2.02 0.08
CA LEU A 17 8.21 -2.53 -0.58
C LEU A 17 7.95 -3.06 -2.00
N THR A 18 6.76 -3.58 -2.28
CA THR A 18 6.34 -3.96 -3.65
C THR A 18 5.95 -2.75 -4.51
N PHE A 19 5.94 -1.54 -3.94
CA PHE A 19 5.52 -0.29 -4.58
C PHE A 19 6.55 0.34 -5.54
N TYR A 20 7.82 -0.07 -5.49
CA TYR A 20 8.91 0.59 -6.24
C TYR A 20 9.67 -0.40 -7.13
N GLY A 21 8.99 -0.81 -8.22
CA GLY A 21 9.63 -1.45 -9.37
C GLY A 21 10.54 -0.47 -10.13
N ALA A 22 11.68 -1.01 -10.57
CA ALA A 22 12.71 -0.47 -11.47
C ALA A 22 13.41 0.84 -11.04
N ALA A 23 14.72 0.73 -10.82
CA ALA A 23 15.63 1.86 -10.68
C ALA A 23 15.73 2.63 -12.01
N GLY A 24 14.99 3.72 -12.11
CA GLY A 24 15.00 4.70 -13.19
C GLY A 24 14.31 5.95 -12.66
N ASP A 25 14.74 7.14 -13.10
CA ASP A 25 14.21 8.40 -12.58
C ASP A 25 12.68 8.42 -12.68
N THR A 26 12.02 8.72 -11.55
CA THR A 26 10.57 8.55 -11.41
C THR A 26 9.86 9.49 -12.37
N THR A 27 9.32 8.97 -13.47
CA THR A 27 8.62 9.81 -14.46
C THR A 27 7.18 10.07 -14.05
N ARG A 28 6.59 11.14 -14.58
CA ARG A 28 5.15 11.45 -14.37
C ARG A 28 4.26 10.25 -14.68
N GLU A 29 4.53 9.58 -15.80
CA GLU A 29 3.78 8.40 -16.25
C GLU A 29 3.87 7.26 -15.23
N GLN A 30 5.05 7.01 -14.66
CA GLN A 30 5.24 6.00 -13.62
C GLN A 30 4.48 6.34 -12.34
N VAL A 31 4.40 7.62 -11.95
CA VAL A 31 3.61 8.06 -10.79
C VAL A 31 2.12 7.81 -11.01
N LEU A 32 1.59 8.17 -12.18
CA LEU A 32 0.19 7.95 -12.55
C LEU A 32 -0.14 6.45 -12.65
N GLU A 33 0.72 5.68 -13.29
CA GLU A 33 0.57 4.23 -13.42
C GLU A 33 0.62 3.54 -12.05
N SER A 34 1.55 3.95 -11.19
CA SER A 34 1.64 3.45 -9.81
C SER A 34 0.39 3.78 -9.00
N ARG A 35 -0.13 5.01 -9.14
CA ARG A 35 -1.38 5.43 -8.51
C ARG A 35 -2.56 4.56 -8.99
N ASN A 36 -2.65 4.29 -10.29
CA ASN A 36 -3.70 3.43 -10.86
C ASN A 36 -3.59 1.98 -10.35
N ARG A 37 -2.39 1.40 -10.35
CA ARG A 37 -2.17 0.06 -9.77
C ARG A 37 -2.59 0.00 -8.31
N ARG A 38 -2.23 1.02 -7.53
CA ARG A 38 -2.60 1.11 -6.11
C ARG A 38 -4.11 1.21 -5.93
N LYS A 39 -4.79 1.99 -6.76
CA LYS A 39 -6.25 2.11 -6.75
C LYS A 39 -6.92 0.75 -6.94
N GLU A 40 -6.47 0.00 -7.95
CA GLU A 40 -7.01 -1.35 -8.22
C GLU A 40 -6.70 -2.35 -7.10
N GLN A 41 -5.51 -2.29 -6.51
CA GLN A 41 -5.17 -3.10 -5.33
C GLN A 41 -6.12 -2.81 -4.15
N ILE A 42 -6.38 -1.53 -3.85
CA ILE A 42 -7.27 -1.16 -2.75
C ILE A 42 -8.72 -1.57 -3.05
N LYS A 43 -9.19 -1.44 -4.30
CA LYS A 43 -10.50 -1.96 -4.71
C LYS A 43 -10.63 -3.47 -4.49
N ASN A 44 -9.59 -4.24 -4.81
CA ASN A 44 -9.56 -5.68 -4.56
C ASN A 44 -9.63 -5.99 -3.05
N LEU A 45 -8.92 -5.22 -2.22
CA LEU A 45 -9.01 -5.36 -0.76
C LEU A 45 -10.41 -5.07 -0.23
N VAL A 46 -11.09 -4.03 -0.74
CA VAL A 46 -12.48 -3.73 -0.40
C VAL A 46 -13.39 -4.90 -0.80
N LYS A 47 -13.23 -5.42 -2.02
CA LYS A 47 -14.02 -6.55 -2.52
C LYS A 47 -13.86 -7.80 -1.65
N ASP A 48 -12.61 -8.13 -1.30
CA ASP A 48 -12.30 -9.28 -0.46
C ASP A 48 -12.84 -9.12 0.97
N ALA A 49 -12.74 -7.92 1.54
CA ALA A 49 -13.28 -7.63 2.86
C ALA A 49 -14.82 -7.69 2.88
N LYS A 50 -15.49 -7.15 1.86
CA LYS A 50 -16.95 -7.26 1.69
C LYS A 50 -17.40 -8.69 1.51
N ARG A 51 -16.66 -9.51 0.73
CA ARG A 51 -16.97 -10.93 0.59
C ARG A 51 -16.92 -11.63 1.95
N LYS A 52 -15.86 -11.42 2.74
CA LYS A 52 -15.75 -12.02 4.08
C LYS A 52 -16.89 -11.63 5.02
N LEU A 53 -17.38 -10.40 4.93
CA LEU A 53 -18.56 -9.96 5.69
C LEU A 53 -19.85 -10.64 5.20
N ALA A 54 -20.01 -10.84 3.88
CA ALA A 54 -21.14 -11.56 3.32
C ALA A 54 -21.12 -13.07 3.68
N ASP A 55 -19.94 -13.70 3.63
CA ASP A 55 -19.74 -15.09 4.05
C ASP A 55 -20.09 -15.26 5.55
N HIS A 56 -19.83 -14.22 6.35
CA HIS A 56 -20.24 -14.18 7.75
C HIS A 56 -21.75 -14.07 7.93
N ASP A 57 -22.38 -13.12 7.25
CA ASP A 57 -23.80 -12.85 7.41
C ASP A 57 -24.68 -13.99 6.82
N SER A 58 -24.15 -14.75 5.86
CA SER A 58 -24.78 -15.98 5.35
C SER A 58 -24.55 -17.21 6.23
N GLY A 59 -23.65 -17.13 7.21
CA GLY A 59 -23.28 -18.24 8.08
C GLY A 59 -22.30 -19.25 7.46
N GLU A 60 -21.80 -18.99 6.24
CA GLU A 60 -20.75 -19.81 5.60
C GLU A 60 -19.44 -19.77 6.39
N LYS A 61 -19.11 -18.60 6.95
CA LYS A 61 -17.91 -18.41 7.78
C LYS A 61 -18.17 -17.50 8.97
N ILE A 62 -18.21 -18.08 10.16
CA ILE A 62 -18.37 -17.30 11.39
C ILE A 62 -17.05 -16.59 11.73
N LEU A 63 -17.17 -15.30 12.04
CA LEU A 63 -16.13 -14.38 12.47
C LEU A 63 -16.46 -13.98 13.89
N THR A 64 -15.45 -13.60 14.67
CA THR A 64 -15.73 -12.98 15.96
C THR A 64 -16.27 -11.56 15.76
N ASP A 65 -16.96 -11.02 16.76
CA ASP A 65 -17.46 -9.64 16.71
C ASP A 65 -16.30 -8.64 16.47
N GLU A 66 -15.14 -8.87 17.10
CA GLU A 66 -13.94 -8.06 16.90
C GLU A 66 -13.42 -8.13 15.45
N GLU A 67 -13.41 -9.31 14.84
CA GLU A 67 -12.99 -9.50 13.45
C GLU A 67 -13.97 -8.85 12.47
N LYS A 68 -15.28 -8.96 12.75
CA LYS A 68 -16.34 -8.32 11.97
C LYS A 68 -16.20 -6.79 12.02
N ASP A 69 -16.07 -6.23 13.21
CA ASP A 69 -15.88 -4.79 13.42
C ASP A 69 -14.60 -4.29 12.75
N GLN A 70 -13.52 -5.07 12.83
CA GLN A 70 -12.28 -4.72 12.16
C GLN A 70 -12.42 -4.73 10.64
N LEU A 71 -13.09 -5.75 10.07
CA LEU A 71 -13.34 -5.82 8.63
C LEU A 71 -14.25 -4.68 8.15
N GLN A 72 -15.28 -4.33 8.92
CA GLN A 72 -16.15 -3.20 8.60
C GLN A 72 -15.37 -1.88 8.57
N ARG A 73 -14.56 -1.61 9.60
CA ARG A 73 -13.68 -0.43 9.63
C ARG A 73 -12.69 -0.41 8.47
N ASN A 74 -12.14 -1.56 8.09
CA ASN A 74 -11.24 -1.68 6.96
C ASN A 74 -11.96 -1.37 5.63
N VAL A 75 -13.19 -1.87 5.45
CA VAL A 75 -14.01 -1.54 4.27
C VAL A 75 -14.22 -0.03 4.18
N ASP A 76 -14.65 0.60 5.26
CA ASP A 76 -14.92 2.04 5.28
C ASP A 76 -13.65 2.86 4.98
N LEU A 77 -12.52 2.49 5.61
CA LEU A 77 -11.25 3.17 5.40
C LEU A 77 -10.73 3.02 3.96
N PHE A 78 -10.77 1.81 3.42
CA PHE A 78 -10.31 1.56 2.05
C PHE A 78 -11.24 2.18 1.02
N GLN A 79 -12.54 2.21 1.28
CA GLN A 79 -13.52 2.82 0.38
C GLN A 79 -13.31 4.34 0.29
N ARG A 80 -13.18 5.04 1.42
CA ARG A 80 -12.78 6.47 1.44
C ARG A 80 -11.45 6.71 0.72
N LYS A 81 -10.51 5.75 0.84
CA LYS A 81 -9.23 5.84 0.15
C LYS A 81 -9.36 5.69 -1.37
N VAL A 82 -10.26 4.85 -1.86
CA VAL A 82 -10.55 4.74 -3.30
C VAL A 82 -11.23 6.00 -3.81
N GLU A 83 -12.20 6.54 -3.08
CA GLU A 83 -12.92 7.77 -3.42
C GLU A 83 -11.95 8.96 -3.51
N SER A 84 -11.09 9.17 -2.50
CA SER A 84 -10.02 10.18 -2.59
C SER A 84 -8.98 9.93 -3.68
N MET A 85 -8.94 8.74 -4.27
CA MET A 85 -8.10 8.42 -5.43
C MET A 85 -8.87 8.47 -6.76
N GLU A 86 -10.18 8.74 -6.74
CA GLU A 86 -10.99 8.99 -7.94
C GLU A 86 -10.86 10.42 -8.43
N GLU A 87 -10.64 11.36 -7.51
CA GLU A 87 -10.32 12.75 -7.84
C GLU A 87 -9.07 12.81 -8.74
N GLU A 88 -9.16 13.60 -9.81
CA GLU A 88 -8.02 13.87 -10.69
C GLU A 88 -6.98 14.69 -9.93
N LEU A 89 -5.70 14.37 -10.12
CA LEU A 89 -4.62 15.12 -9.51
C LEU A 89 -4.36 16.39 -10.32
N GLU A 90 -4.22 17.51 -9.61
CA GLU A 90 -3.73 18.74 -10.24
C GLU A 90 -2.25 18.62 -10.62
N GLU A 91 -1.81 19.41 -11.59
CA GLU A 91 -0.45 19.37 -12.13
C GLU A 91 0.63 19.53 -11.04
N TRP A 92 0.43 20.49 -10.12
CA TRP A 92 1.36 20.73 -9.01
C TRP A 92 1.45 19.57 -8.03
N GLU A 93 0.37 18.77 -7.90
CA GLU A 93 0.37 17.59 -7.04
C GLU A 93 1.17 16.45 -7.65
N ILE A 94 1.06 16.29 -8.96
CA ILE A 94 1.83 15.32 -9.73
C ILE A 94 3.33 15.64 -9.60
N GLU A 95 3.72 16.90 -9.78
CA GLU A 95 5.11 17.33 -9.62
C GLU A 95 5.62 17.08 -8.20
N ARG A 96 4.81 17.40 -7.17
CA ARG A 96 5.14 17.11 -5.77
C ARG A 96 5.36 15.61 -5.53
N LEU A 97 4.54 14.76 -6.15
CA LEU A 97 4.67 13.30 -6.04
C LEU A 97 5.92 12.79 -6.75
N VAL A 98 6.25 13.33 -7.93
CA VAL A 98 7.49 13.02 -8.65
C VAL A 98 8.70 13.40 -7.81
N ALA A 99 8.74 14.62 -7.27
CA ALA A 99 9.85 15.09 -6.42
C ALA A 99 10.04 14.18 -5.19
N ARG A 100 8.93 13.78 -4.55
CA ARG A 100 8.96 12.84 -3.43
C ARG A 100 9.46 11.45 -3.85
N GLY A 101 9.07 10.97 -5.03
CA GLY A 101 9.53 9.70 -5.59
C GLY A 101 11.04 9.70 -5.83
N VAL A 102 11.56 10.76 -6.43
CA VAL A 102 13.00 10.96 -6.68
C VAL A 102 13.78 10.98 -5.36
N GLU A 103 13.29 11.70 -4.34
CA GLU A 103 13.95 11.74 -3.03
C GLU A 103 13.97 10.36 -2.35
N GLN A 104 12.86 9.62 -2.41
CA GLN A 104 12.78 8.27 -1.85
C GLN A 104 13.70 7.28 -2.55
N ASP A 105 13.79 7.35 -3.89
CA ASP A 105 14.69 6.50 -4.65
C ASP A 105 16.16 6.85 -4.36
N LYS A 106 16.49 8.13 -4.21
CA LYS A 106 17.81 8.57 -3.75
C LYS A 106 18.18 7.94 -2.40
N ARG A 107 17.31 8.04 -1.40
CA ARG A 107 17.51 7.42 -0.07
C ARG A 107 17.61 5.89 -0.15
N ARG A 108 16.91 5.25 -1.09
CA ARG A 108 17.02 3.81 -1.33
C ARG A 108 18.39 3.44 -1.92
N ARG A 109 18.84 4.17 -2.94
CA ARG A 109 20.16 3.98 -3.57
C ARG A 109 21.29 4.17 -2.56
N GLU A 110 21.19 5.17 -1.68
CA GLU A 110 22.14 5.41 -0.60
C GLU A 110 22.22 4.19 0.34
N ARG A 111 21.09 3.69 0.84
CA ARG A 111 21.06 2.48 1.69
C ARG A 111 21.65 1.23 1.01
N SER A 112 21.37 1.04 -0.29
CA SER A 112 21.91 -0.09 -1.07
C SER A 112 23.40 0.02 -1.41
N ARG A 113 23.99 1.22 -1.33
CA ARG A 113 25.43 1.44 -1.46
C ARG A 113 26.12 1.18 -0.12
N ASP A 114 25.52 1.64 0.96
CA ASP A 114 26.06 1.49 2.31
C ASP A 114 26.14 0.01 2.72
N SER A 115 25.09 -0.78 2.41
CA SER A 115 25.10 -2.23 2.66
C SER A 115 26.22 -2.96 1.91
N ARG A 116 26.48 -2.61 0.65
CA ARG A 116 27.54 -3.24 -0.16
C ARG A 116 28.94 -2.85 0.31
N ARG A 117 29.10 -1.66 0.90
CA ARG A 117 30.39 -1.21 1.41
C ARG A 117 30.80 -1.97 2.67
N ILE A 118 29.85 -2.25 3.56
CA ILE A 118 30.07 -3.06 4.78
C ILE A 118 30.57 -4.46 4.42
N ASP A 119 30.03 -5.07 3.36
CA ASP A 119 30.44 -6.41 2.91
C ASP A 119 31.86 -6.45 2.29
N THR A 120 32.45 -5.30 1.95
CA THR A 120 33.79 -5.22 1.32
C THR A 120 34.90 -4.88 2.33
N GLU A 121 34.55 -4.42 3.54
CA GLU A 121 35.50 -3.99 4.59
C GLU A 121 35.68 -5.06 5.70
N LEU A 122 35.12 -6.27 5.54
CA LEU A 122 35.31 -7.47 6.38
C LEU A 122 36.10 -8.55 5.64
#